data_AF-F8L7Q2-F1
#
_entry.id   AF-F8L7Q2-F1
#
_cell.length_a   1.000
_cell.length_b   1.000
_cell.length_c   1.000
_cell.angle_alpha   90.00
_cell.angle_beta   90.00
_cell.angle_gamma   90.00
#
_symmetry.space_group_name_H-M   'P 1'
#
loop_
_entity.id
_entity.type
_entity.pdbx_description
1 polymer ?
#
loop_
_entity_poly.entity_id
_entity_poly.type
_entity_poly.pdbx_seq_one_letter_code
_entity_poly.pdbx_strand_id
1 'polypeptide(L)'
;MNILKKIIITLLLSASTAGLYGEEQVTNNYNYAGFGAGLPTLLSLKIGHREQVGHHGFEYGVGITPLIVVTEFHGFASYLYYPKPNLDSQTYLGVGLKAGGFMRKHHGKFGYVAPGFLIGKEFVTNTGSRRFMQVAVGVGAQTKKGFKNFSSISFSYGFAF
;
A
#
# COMPACT_ATOMS: atom_id res chain seq x y z
N MET A 1 -15.19 25.47 19.80
CA MET A 1 -14.22 24.76 18.94
C MET A 1 -13.77 23.50 19.66
N ASN A 2 -14.03 22.32 19.08
CA ASN A 2 -13.93 21.02 19.76
C ASN A 2 -12.47 20.67 20.13
N ILE A 3 -12.22 20.16 21.34
CA ILE A 3 -10.87 19.83 21.86
C ILE A 3 -10.10 18.91 20.89
N LEU A 4 -10.83 18.02 20.21
CA LEU A 4 -10.30 17.12 19.19
C LEU A 4 -9.64 17.87 18.00
N LYS A 5 -10.21 19.00 17.57
CA LYS A 5 -9.61 19.81 16.48
C LYS A 5 -8.31 20.47 16.92
N LYS A 6 -8.20 20.91 18.18
CA LYS A 6 -6.95 21.48 18.71
C LYS A 6 -5.85 20.42 18.75
N ILE A 7 -6.15 19.21 19.21
CA ILE A 7 -5.19 18.10 19.26
C ILE A 7 -4.67 17.76 17.85
N ILE A 8 -5.57 17.66 16.86
CA ILE A 8 -5.20 17.37 15.46
C ILE A 8 -4.31 18.47 14.90
N ILE A 9 -4.65 19.75 15.12
CA ILE A 9 -3.86 20.89 14.62
C ILE A 9 -2.49 20.95 15.30
N THR A 10 -2.41 20.72 16.62
CA THR A 10 -1.14 20.70 17.34
C THR A 10 -0.23 19.55 16.89
N LEU A 11 -0.78 18.36 16.65
CA LEU A 11 -0.02 17.22 16.09
C LEU A 11 0.52 17.52 14.68
N LEU A 12 -0.30 18.16 13.83
CA LEU A 12 0.10 18.54 12.47
C LEU A 12 1.21 19.62 12.48
N LEU A 13 1.19 20.55 13.43
CA LEU A 13 2.18 21.62 13.58
C LEU A 13 3.48 21.16 14.27
N SER A 14 3.42 20.14 15.15
CA SER A 14 4.64 19.56 15.74
C SER A 14 5.42 18.70 14.74
N ALA A 15 4.74 18.12 13.74
CA ALA A 15 5.39 17.37 12.67
C ALA A 15 6.21 18.27 11.73
N SER A 16 5.86 19.56 11.60
CA SER A 16 6.56 20.49 10.71
C SER A 16 7.80 21.13 11.33
N THR A 17 7.96 21.08 12.65
CA THR A 17 9.06 21.77 13.37
C THR A 17 10.24 20.86 13.72
N ALA A 18 10.10 19.53 13.59
CA ALA A 18 11.19 18.58 13.80
C ALA A 18 12.18 18.49 12.62
N GLY A 19 11.98 19.27 11.53
CA GLY A 19 12.79 19.22 10.31
C GLY A 19 13.87 20.31 10.16
N LEU A 20 14.18 21.08 11.22
CA LEU A 20 15.07 22.26 11.12
C LEU A 20 16.56 21.98 11.39
N TYR A 21 17.03 20.74 11.29
CA TYR A 21 18.45 20.42 11.34
C TYR A 21 18.85 19.45 10.23
N GLY A 22 19.30 20.00 9.09
CA GLY A 22 20.47 19.56 8.33
C GLY A 22 20.56 18.15 7.74
N GLU A 23 19.59 17.26 7.91
CA GLU A 23 19.56 16.01 7.14
C GLU A 23 18.94 16.27 5.76
N GLU A 24 19.67 15.91 4.71
CA GLU A 24 19.14 15.85 3.34
C GLU A 24 17.88 14.97 3.37
N GLN A 25 16.72 15.61 3.25
CA GLN A 25 15.45 14.90 3.33
C GLN A 25 15.32 13.97 2.12
N VAL A 26 15.47 12.67 2.37
CA VAL A 26 15.23 11.61 1.38
C VAL A 26 13.83 11.81 0.80
N THR A 27 13.76 12.20 -0.48
CA THR A 27 12.49 12.40 -1.19
C THR A 27 12.46 11.48 -2.40
N ASN A 28 11.38 10.73 -2.54
CA ASN A 28 11.19 9.80 -3.65
C ASN A 28 9.75 9.87 -4.15
N ASN A 29 9.55 9.84 -5.46
CA ASN A 29 8.23 9.86 -6.07
C ASN A 29 8.29 9.11 -7.40
N TYR A 30 7.43 8.10 -7.59
CA TYR A 30 7.37 7.36 -8.84
C TYR A 30 6.03 6.65 -9.04
N ASN A 31 5.67 6.46 -10.31
CA ASN A 31 4.63 5.53 -10.71
C ASN A 31 5.24 4.14 -10.89
N TYR A 32 4.42 3.11 -10.73
CA TYR A 32 4.89 1.74 -10.90
C TYR A 32 3.80 0.84 -11.48
N ALA A 33 4.25 -0.22 -12.15
CA ALA A 33 3.43 -1.39 -12.45
C ALA A 33 4.00 -2.59 -11.69
N GLY A 34 3.14 -3.53 -11.34
CA GLY A 34 3.54 -4.67 -10.53
C GLY A 34 2.60 -5.84 -10.64
N PHE A 35 3.09 -6.97 -10.18
CA PHE A 35 2.35 -8.22 -10.10
C PHE A 35 2.58 -8.87 -8.75
N GLY A 36 1.67 -9.74 -8.33
CA GLY A 36 1.81 -10.50 -7.10
C GLY A 36 0.99 -11.77 -7.10
N ALA A 37 1.30 -12.66 -6.18
CA ALA A 37 0.65 -13.95 -6.01
C ALA A 37 0.56 -14.26 -4.51
N GLY A 38 -0.41 -15.07 -4.11
CA GLY A 38 -0.69 -15.34 -2.71
C GLY A 38 -1.86 -16.28 -2.48
N LEU A 39 -2.29 -16.38 -1.23
CA LEU A 39 -3.50 -17.13 -0.88
C LEU A 39 -4.61 -16.16 -0.49
N PRO A 40 -5.84 -16.32 -1.02
CA PRO A 40 -6.27 -17.31 -2.03
C PRO A 40 -6.00 -16.90 -3.50
N THR A 41 -5.28 -15.80 -3.73
CA THR A 41 -5.11 -15.16 -5.04
C THR A 41 -3.93 -15.71 -5.85
N LEU A 42 -4.19 -16.40 -6.96
CA LEU A 42 -3.11 -16.93 -7.82
C LEU A 42 -2.24 -15.83 -8.45
N LEU A 43 -2.86 -14.78 -8.96
CA LEU A 43 -2.17 -13.66 -9.60
C LEU A 43 -2.96 -12.38 -9.37
N SER A 44 -2.24 -11.28 -9.15
CA SER A 44 -2.76 -9.93 -9.12
C SER A 44 -1.86 -9.05 -9.96
N LEU A 45 -2.43 -8.18 -10.77
CA LEU A 45 -1.73 -7.13 -11.49
C LEU A 45 -2.14 -5.79 -10.88
N LYS A 46 -1.21 -4.86 -10.74
CA LYS A 46 -1.47 -3.54 -10.16
C LYS A 46 -0.66 -2.45 -10.83
N ILE A 47 -1.23 -1.26 -10.82
CA ILE A 47 -0.56 0.00 -11.11
C ILE A 47 -0.76 0.94 -9.92
N GLY A 48 0.24 1.76 -9.63
CA GLY A 48 0.15 2.65 -8.50
C GLY A 48 1.19 3.74 -8.52
N HIS A 49 1.14 4.54 -7.47
CA HIS A 49 2.01 5.66 -7.19
C HIS A 49 2.59 5.47 -5.80
N ARG A 50 3.86 5.83 -5.61
CA ARG A 50 4.50 5.85 -4.30
C ARG A 50 5.27 7.15 -4.13
N GLU A 51 5.06 7.77 -2.97
CA GLU A 51 5.76 8.97 -2.54
C GLU A 51 6.42 8.72 -1.17
N GLN A 52 7.56 9.37 -0.93
CA GLN A 52 8.31 9.31 0.32
C GLN A 52 8.91 10.68 0.63
N VAL A 53 8.85 11.05 1.92
CA VAL A 53 9.56 12.16 2.53
C VAL A 53 10.17 11.68 3.86
N GLY A 54 11.49 11.61 3.91
CA GLY A 54 12.24 11.09 5.04
C GLY A 54 11.85 9.65 5.38
N HIS A 55 11.38 9.44 6.60
CA HIS A 55 10.95 8.14 7.12
C HIS A 55 9.52 7.74 6.70
N HIS A 56 8.78 8.62 6.03
CA HIS A 56 7.36 8.46 5.81
C HIS A 56 7.06 8.37 4.31
N GLY A 57 6.18 7.46 3.92
CA GLY A 57 5.70 7.39 2.56
C GLY A 57 4.25 7.00 2.46
N PHE A 58 3.71 7.18 1.26
CA PHE A 58 2.35 6.85 0.93
C PHE A 58 2.32 6.13 -0.41
N GLU A 59 1.47 5.12 -0.52
CA GLU A 59 1.27 4.33 -1.72
C GLU A 59 -0.22 4.25 -2.01
N TYR A 60 -0.62 4.47 -3.26
CA TYR A 60 -1.99 4.27 -3.69
C TYR A 60 -2.05 3.77 -5.12
N GLY A 61 -3.17 3.14 -5.49
CA GLY A 61 -3.33 2.64 -6.85
C GLY A 61 -4.53 1.73 -7.01
N VAL A 62 -4.52 1.01 -8.13
CA VAL A 62 -5.58 0.07 -8.51
C VAL A 62 -4.99 -1.23 -8.99
N GLY A 63 -5.74 -2.31 -8.79
CA GLY A 63 -5.34 -3.65 -9.19
C GLY A 63 -6.51 -4.49 -9.68
N ILE A 64 -6.14 -5.51 -10.44
CA ILE A 64 -7.01 -6.56 -10.94
C ILE A 64 -6.47 -7.90 -10.47
N THR A 65 -7.35 -8.71 -9.90
CA THR A 65 -7.04 -10.03 -9.40
C THR A 65 -7.96 -11.04 -10.09
N PRO A 66 -7.48 -11.77 -11.11
CA PRO A 66 -8.20 -12.91 -11.64
C PRO A 66 -8.23 -14.04 -10.61
N LEU A 67 -9.44 -14.43 -10.20
CA LEU A 67 -9.71 -15.65 -9.46
C LEU A 67 -10.39 -16.65 -10.41
N ILE A 68 -10.38 -17.94 -10.06
CA ILE A 68 -10.82 -19.05 -10.93
C ILE A 68 -12.17 -18.79 -11.62
N VAL A 69 -13.12 -18.15 -10.92
CA VAL A 69 -14.49 -17.92 -11.41
C VAL A 69 -14.88 -16.44 -11.45
N VAL A 70 -14.04 -15.55 -10.91
CA VAL A 70 -14.39 -14.13 -10.73
C VAL A 70 -13.20 -13.24 -10.93
N THR A 71 -13.44 -12.03 -11.40
CA THR A 71 -12.41 -10.99 -11.44
C THR A 71 -12.68 -10.00 -10.32
N GLU A 72 -11.69 -9.80 -9.45
CA GLU A 72 -11.69 -8.74 -8.44
C GLU A 72 -11.04 -7.49 -9.03
N PHE A 73 -11.74 -6.36 -8.91
CA PHE A 73 -11.17 -5.03 -9.12
C PHE A 73 -11.06 -4.33 -7.77
N HIS A 74 -9.91 -3.74 -7.48
CA HIS A 74 -9.69 -3.09 -6.19
C HIS A 74 -8.84 -1.83 -6.32
N GLY A 75 -9.10 -0.87 -5.46
CA GLY A 75 -8.18 0.20 -5.11
C GLY A 75 -7.44 -0.13 -3.81
N PHE A 76 -6.25 0.43 -3.65
CA PHE A 76 -5.47 0.33 -2.43
C PHE A 76 -4.87 1.69 -2.04
N ALA A 77 -4.68 1.87 -0.74
CA ALA A 77 -3.96 3.00 -0.16
C ALA A 77 -3.20 2.50 1.08
N SER A 78 -1.92 2.83 1.20
CA SER A 78 -1.05 2.37 2.28
C SER A 78 -0.14 3.48 2.75
N TYR A 79 0.03 3.58 4.05
CA TYR A 79 1.10 4.36 4.67
C TYR A 79 2.32 3.47 4.87
N LEU A 80 3.50 4.00 4.59
CA LEU A 80 4.79 3.31 4.64
C LEU A 80 5.72 4.04 5.62
N TYR A 81 6.44 3.27 6.42
CA TYR A 81 7.48 3.74 7.33
C TYR A 81 8.81 3.09 6.99
N TYR A 82 9.84 3.92 6.78
CA TYR A 82 11.19 3.53 6.41
C TYR A 82 12.11 3.71 7.61
N PRO A 83 12.49 2.65 8.35
CA PRO A 83 13.32 2.80 9.55
C PRO A 83 14.71 3.38 9.25
N LYS A 84 15.22 3.13 8.04
CA LYS A 84 16.51 3.60 7.53
C LYS A 84 16.32 4.06 6.09
N PRO A 85 15.92 5.33 5.86
CA PRO A 85 15.64 5.83 4.52
C PRO A 85 16.93 5.90 3.71
N ASN A 86 16.92 5.31 2.52
CA ASN A 86 18.03 5.28 1.59
C ASN A 86 17.48 5.05 0.17
N LEU A 87 17.78 5.97 -0.75
CA LEU A 87 17.27 5.91 -2.12
C LEU A 87 17.78 4.70 -2.91
N ASP A 88 18.93 4.13 -2.56
CA ASP A 88 19.53 2.98 -3.25
C ASP A 88 18.92 1.64 -2.81
N SER A 89 18.69 1.47 -1.51
CA SER A 89 18.18 0.22 -0.92
C SER A 89 17.62 0.46 0.48
N GLN A 90 16.31 0.25 0.66
CA GLN A 90 15.64 0.51 1.94
C GLN A 90 14.53 -0.50 2.21
N THR A 91 14.37 -0.86 3.49
CA THR A 91 13.25 -1.67 3.98
C THR A 91 12.15 -0.76 4.51
N TYR A 92 10.90 -1.18 4.37
CA TYR A 92 9.75 -0.47 4.90
C TYR A 92 8.75 -1.42 5.55
N LEU A 93 8.01 -0.87 6.50
CA LEU A 93 6.79 -1.42 7.09
C LEU A 93 5.62 -0.59 6.63
N GLY A 94 4.43 -1.18 6.52
CA GLY A 94 3.27 -0.42 6.10
C GLY A 94 1.97 -0.92 6.70
N VAL A 95 1.00 -0.02 6.71
CA VAL A 95 -0.41 -0.31 7.02
C VAL A 95 -1.25 0.25 5.90
N GLY A 96 -2.24 -0.51 5.45
CA GLY A 96 -3.03 -0.11 4.30
C GLY A 96 -4.45 -0.62 4.31
N LEU A 97 -5.22 -0.11 3.37
CA LEU A 97 -6.59 -0.48 3.10
C LEU A 97 -6.70 -0.88 1.63
N LYS A 98 -7.38 -1.99 1.38
CA LYS A 98 -7.82 -2.43 0.06
C LYS A 98 -9.34 -2.34 0.01
N ALA A 99 -9.87 -1.61 -0.96
CA ALA A 99 -11.31 -1.53 -1.19
C ALA A 99 -11.61 -2.01 -2.61
N GLY A 100 -12.54 -2.93 -2.77
CA GLY A 100 -12.79 -3.52 -4.08
C GLY A 100 -14.12 -4.20 -4.22
N GLY A 101 -14.33 -4.81 -5.38
CA GLY A 101 -15.50 -5.61 -5.65
C GLY A 101 -15.24 -6.72 -6.66
N PHE A 102 -16.07 -7.75 -6.57
CA PHE A 102 -16.02 -8.90 -7.45
C PHE A 102 -17.03 -8.74 -8.59
N MET A 103 -16.59 -8.95 -9.82
CA MET A 103 -17.45 -9.11 -10.98
C MET A 103 -17.66 -10.61 -11.23
N ARG A 104 -18.87 -11.11 -10.92
CA ARG A 104 -19.35 -12.44 -11.32
C ARG A 104 -20.14 -12.31 -12.62
N LYS A 105 -19.94 -13.26 -13.54
CA LYS A 105 -20.65 -13.33 -14.83
C LYS A 105 -22.19 -13.43 -14.69
N HIS A 106 -22.70 -13.93 -13.55
CA HIS A 106 -24.14 -14.24 -13.37
C HIS A 106 -24.79 -13.82 -12.03
N HIS A 107 -24.07 -13.25 -11.05
CA HIS A 107 -24.68 -12.93 -9.74
C HIS A 107 -23.99 -11.75 -9.04
N GLY A 108 -24.67 -10.59 -8.97
CA GLY A 108 -24.50 -9.51 -7.97
C GLY A 108 -23.12 -8.85 -7.80
N LYS A 109 -23.11 -7.53 -7.54
CA LYS A 109 -21.89 -6.81 -7.12
C LYS A 109 -21.67 -7.00 -5.61
N PHE A 110 -20.54 -7.59 -5.23
CA PHE A 110 -20.13 -7.68 -3.83
C PHE A 110 -18.91 -6.78 -3.60
N GLY A 111 -19.03 -5.84 -2.67
CA GLY A 111 -17.96 -4.92 -2.30
C GLY A 111 -17.36 -5.27 -0.94
N TYR A 112 -16.08 -4.94 -0.74
CA TYR A 112 -15.40 -5.13 0.52
C TYR A 112 -14.39 -4.01 0.81
N VAL A 113 -14.04 -3.87 2.09
CA VAL A 113 -12.88 -3.12 2.57
C VAL A 113 -12.06 -4.05 3.47
N ALA A 114 -10.76 -4.15 3.23
CA ALA A 114 -9.85 -5.04 3.94
C ALA A 114 -8.61 -4.27 4.41
N PRO A 115 -8.34 -4.19 5.72
CA PRO A 115 -7.08 -3.68 6.22
C PRO A 115 -5.96 -4.69 6.00
N GLY A 116 -4.73 -4.20 5.92
CA GLY A 116 -3.56 -5.05 5.79
C GLY A 116 -2.29 -4.43 6.32
N PHE A 117 -1.35 -5.31 6.64
CA PHE A 117 0.02 -4.98 7.00
C PHE A 117 0.95 -5.31 5.84
N LEU A 118 1.96 -4.49 5.64
CA LEU A 118 2.94 -4.65 4.59
C LEU A 118 4.35 -4.67 5.19
N ILE A 119 5.21 -5.51 4.63
CA ILE A 119 6.65 -5.42 4.81
C ILE A 119 7.30 -5.56 3.45
N GLY A 120 8.27 -4.71 3.15
CA GLY A 120 8.90 -4.77 1.85
C GLY A 120 10.28 -4.15 1.81
N LYS A 121 10.88 -4.26 0.62
CA LYS A 121 12.17 -3.69 0.29
C LYS A 121 12.07 -2.97 -1.04
N GLU A 122 12.54 -1.73 -1.08
CA GLU A 122 12.79 -0.95 -2.29
C GLU A 122 14.28 -0.98 -2.61
N PHE A 123 14.61 -0.97 -3.89
CA PHE A 123 15.99 -0.91 -4.35
C PHE A 123 16.08 -0.36 -5.77
N VAL A 124 17.24 0.21 -6.10
CA VAL A 124 17.62 0.65 -7.45
C VAL A 124 18.51 -0.42 -8.06
N THR A 125 18.24 -0.80 -9.32
CA THR A 125 19.11 -1.73 -10.05
C THR A 125 20.35 -1.03 -10.61
N ASN A 126 21.32 -1.82 -11.06
CA ASN A 126 22.51 -1.30 -11.77
C ASN A 126 22.14 -0.48 -13.03
N THR A 127 20.93 -0.65 -13.57
CA THR A 127 20.39 0.12 -14.70
C THR A 127 19.67 1.41 -14.28
N GLY A 128 19.76 1.80 -13.00
CA GLY A 128 19.06 2.96 -12.44
C GLY A 128 17.55 2.75 -12.25
N SER A 129 17.03 1.55 -12.49
CA SER A 129 15.58 1.28 -12.43
C SER A 129 15.15 0.98 -10.99
N ARG A 130 14.19 1.74 -10.48
CA ARG A 130 13.63 1.52 -9.14
C ARG A 130 12.65 0.34 -9.13
N ARG A 131 12.76 -0.52 -8.12
CA ARG A 131 11.97 -1.73 -7.93
C ARG A 131 11.58 -1.91 -6.48
N PHE A 132 10.56 -2.71 -6.22
CA PHE A 132 10.25 -3.18 -4.87
C PHE A 132 9.79 -4.62 -4.84
N MET A 133 9.97 -5.25 -3.68
CA MET A 133 9.37 -6.51 -3.28
C MET A 133 8.61 -6.29 -1.98
N GLN A 134 7.41 -6.86 -1.85
CA GLN A 134 6.62 -6.73 -0.64
C GLN A 134 5.82 -7.98 -0.32
N VAL A 135 5.64 -8.23 0.97
CA VAL A 135 4.69 -9.17 1.53
C VAL A 135 3.57 -8.36 2.15
N ALA A 136 2.33 -8.69 1.83
CA ALA A 136 1.15 -8.10 2.42
C ALA A 136 0.32 -9.19 3.13
N VAL A 137 -0.13 -8.87 4.33
CA VAL A 137 -1.02 -9.70 5.15
C VAL A 137 -2.33 -8.95 5.35
N GLY A 138 -3.40 -9.44 4.74
CA GLY A 138 -4.75 -8.90 4.89
C GLY A 138 -5.45 -9.51 6.09
N VAL A 139 -6.10 -8.67 6.91
CA VAL A 139 -6.79 -9.10 8.14
C VAL A 139 -8.28 -8.87 7.99
N GLY A 140 -8.96 -9.87 7.44
CA GLY A 140 -10.41 -9.84 7.28
C GLY A 140 -10.90 -8.86 6.21
N ALA A 141 -12.14 -9.06 5.79
CA ALA A 141 -12.82 -8.18 4.87
C ALA A 141 -14.16 -7.78 5.47
N GLN A 142 -14.38 -6.48 5.63
CA GLN A 142 -15.70 -5.95 5.93
C GLN A 142 -16.54 -5.96 4.66
N THR A 143 -17.73 -6.55 4.74
CA THR A 143 -18.64 -6.69 3.61
C THR A 143 -20.02 -6.16 3.98
N LYS A 144 -20.90 -5.95 3.00
CA LYS A 144 -22.31 -5.55 3.26
C LYS A 144 -23.07 -6.53 4.16
N LYS A 145 -22.63 -7.80 4.25
CA LYS A 145 -23.26 -8.85 5.06
C LYS A 145 -22.56 -9.06 6.41
N GLY A 146 -21.64 -8.16 6.80
CA GLY A 146 -20.86 -8.25 8.03
C GLY A 146 -19.36 -8.45 7.79
N PHE A 147 -18.60 -8.53 8.88
CA PHE A 147 -17.17 -8.81 8.85
C PHE A 147 -16.94 -10.30 8.58
N LYS A 148 -16.12 -10.62 7.56
CA LYS A 148 -15.69 -11.98 7.31
C LYS A 148 -14.18 -12.06 7.50
N ASN A 149 -13.75 -12.97 8.36
CA ASN A 149 -12.34 -13.28 8.55
C ASN A 149 -11.81 -14.04 7.34
N PHE A 150 -11.34 -13.30 6.33
CA PHE A 150 -10.47 -13.82 5.29
C PHE A 150 -9.08 -13.27 5.56
N SER A 151 -8.19 -14.13 6.06
CA SER A 151 -6.77 -13.84 6.10
C SER A 151 -6.20 -14.10 4.72
N SER A 152 -5.44 -13.15 4.19
CA SER A 152 -4.72 -13.33 2.93
C SER A 152 -3.26 -13.02 3.14
N ILE A 153 -2.39 -13.79 2.49
CA ILE A 153 -0.96 -13.47 2.39
C ILE A 153 -0.62 -13.36 0.91
N SER A 154 0.07 -12.29 0.52
CA SER A 154 0.49 -12.08 -0.87
C SER A 154 1.90 -11.54 -0.95
N PHE A 155 2.64 -12.01 -1.93
CA PHE A 155 3.94 -11.51 -2.34
C PHE A 155 3.74 -10.70 -3.61
N SER A 156 4.33 -9.51 -3.70
CA SER A 156 4.31 -8.73 -4.94
C SER A 156 5.64 -8.09 -5.27
N TYR A 157 5.83 -7.87 -6.55
CA TYR A 157 6.99 -7.26 -7.17
C TYR A 157 6.52 -6.11 -8.05
N GLY A 158 7.21 -4.97 -7.98
CA GLY A 158 6.89 -3.79 -8.79
C GLY A 158 8.12 -3.13 -9.38
N PHE A 159 7.92 -2.47 -10.51
CA PHE A 159 8.92 -1.74 -11.27
C PHE A 159 8.41 -0.33 -11.58
N ALA A 160 9.24 0.67 -11.32
CA ALA A 160 8.95 2.05 -11.61
C ALA A 160 8.98 2.34 -13.11
N PHE A 161 8.18 3.31 -13.57
CA PHE A 161 8.18 3.83 -14.94
C PHE A 161 7.91 5.33 -14.96
#